data_AF-A0A9W2ZLF8-F1
#
_entry.id   AF-A0A9W2ZLF8-F1
#
_cell.length_a   1.000
_cell.length_b   1.000
_cell.length_c   1.000
_cell.angle_alpha   90.00
_cell.angle_beta   90.00
_cell.angle_gamma   90.00
#
_symmetry.space_group_name_H-M   'P 1'
#
loop_
_entity.id
_entity.type
_entity.pdbx_description
1 polymer ?
#
loop_
_entity_poly.entity_id
_entity_poly.type
_entity_poly.pdbx_seq_one_letter_code
_entity_poly.pdbx_strand_id
1 'polypeptide(L)'
;MFRIFTANIPNVSSRTVALSIRTLKLMVLTMIVSVSIVIVVIISSYLTSQTIGYGKKTCYLDSAFLIGVSMVAPACVVSLCNLAFLVTTIVSIHRVSSLLTFDSVKKDQYKNLILYIKLSSVTSVYWIVAVLAEAVENDILRFISILLNGLQGVSIFISYTCNRRVYQLYFRSSTSQSSS
;
A
#
# COMPACT_ATOMS: atom_id res chain seq x y z
N MET A 1 -7.46 30.13 43.28
CA MET A 1 -8.39 28.99 43.06
C MET A 1 -8.11 28.45 41.66
N PHE A 2 -7.17 27.52 41.51
CA PHE A 2 -6.76 27.00 40.19
C PHE A 2 -7.62 25.79 39.84
N ARG A 3 -8.44 25.93 38.79
CA ARG A 3 -9.16 24.80 38.18
C ARG A 3 -8.15 23.95 37.41
N ILE A 4 -7.74 22.86 38.03
CA ILE A 4 -7.03 21.77 37.37
C ILE A 4 -7.94 21.22 36.28
N PHE A 5 -7.55 21.46 35.03
CA PHE A 5 -8.12 20.76 33.89
C PHE A 5 -7.65 19.31 33.96
N THR A 6 -8.43 18.46 34.63
CA THR A 6 -8.36 17.02 34.48
C THR A 6 -8.82 16.70 33.07
N ALA A 7 -7.91 16.77 32.10
CA ALA A 7 -8.14 16.19 30.79
C ALA A 7 -8.36 14.69 31.02
N ASN A 8 -9.55 14.20 30.68
CA ASN A 8 -9.88 12.78 30.75
C ASN A 8 -8.96 12.04 29.76
N ILE A 9 -7.84 11.49 30.23
CA ILE A 9 -6.89 10.78 29.39
C ILE A 9 -7.59 9.48 28.97
N PRO A 10 -7.96 9.33 27.68
CA PRO A 10 -8.65 8.14 27.23
C PRO A 10 -7.78 6.90 27.53
N ASN A 11 -8.40 5.91 28.16
CA ASN A 11 -7.73 4.71 28.64
C ASN A 11 -6.98 4.02 27.47
N VAL A 12 -5.66 3.85 27.62
CA VAL A 12 -4.77 3.37 26.55
C VAL A 12 -5.22 1.99 26.02
N SER A 13 -5.78 1.15 26.89
CA SER A 13 -6.35 -0.16 26.54
C SER A 13 -7.52 -0.03 25.54
N SER A 14 -8.46 0.87 25.78
CA SER A 14 -9.62 1.09 24.92
C SER A 14 -9.23 1.63 23.54
N ARG A 15 -8.17 2.47 23.45
CA ARG A 15 -7.66 3.01 22.18
C ARG A 15 -6.99 1.94 21.32
N THR A 16 -6.23 1.02 21.93
CA THR A 16 -5.57 -0.10 21.24
C THR A 16 -6.58 -1.10 20.69
N VAL A 17 -7.62 -1.42 21.48
CA VAL A 17 -8.73 -2.29 21.03
C VAL A 17 -9.48 -1.67 19.85
N ALA A 18 -9.83 -0.38 19.93
CA ALA A 18 -10.49 0.33 18.83
C ALA A 18 -9.63 0.39 17.55
N LEU A 19 -8.31 0.59 17.69
CA LEU A 19 -7.38 0.58 16.57
C LEU A 19 -7.31 -0.80 15.92
N SER A 20 -7.20 -1.87 16.73
CA SER A 20 -7.17 -3.25 16.26
C SER A 20 -8.44 -3.64 15.51
N ILE A 21 -9.61 -3.30 16.05
CA ILE A 21 -10.90 -3.51 15.39
C ILE A 21 -10.97 -2.74 14.06
N ARG A 22 -10.48 -1.50 14.00
CA ARG A 22 -10.47 -0.71 12.77
C ARG A 22 -9.57 -1.32 11.70
N THR A 23 -8.38 -1.78 12.09
CA THR A 23 -7.44 -2.47 11.19
C THR A 23 -8.04 -3.77 10.66
N LEU A 24 -8.65 -4.58 11.53
CA LEU A 24 -9.31 -5.84 11.14
C LEU A 24 -10.46 -5.58 10.17
N LYS A 25 -11.30 -4.58 10.44
CA LYS A 25 -12.38 -4.17 9.53
C LYS A 25 -11.84 -3.76 8.17
N LEU A 26 -10.73 -3.04 8.12
CA LEU A 26 -10.10 -2.62 6.87
C LEU A 26 -9.57 -3.82 6.08
N MET A 27 -8.91 -4.78 6.74
CA MET A 27 -8.42 -6.01 6.10
C MET A 27 -9.56 -6.84 5.52
N VAL A 28 -10.63 -7.04 6.30
CA VAL A 28 -11.82 -7.78 5.85
C VAL A 28 -12.47 -7.06 4.66
N LEU A 29 -12.58 -5.73 4.70
CA LEU A 29 -13.09 -4.94 3.58
C LEU A 29 -12.26 -5.15 2.32
N THR A 30 -10.93 -5.08 2.40
CA THR A 30 -10.07 -5.30 1.22
C THR A 30 -10.20 -6.72 0.66
N MET A 31 -10.38 -7.72 1.51
CA MET A 31 -10.60 -9.11 1.07
C MET A 31 -11.93 -9.27 0.36
N ILE A 32 -13.00 -8.70 0.92
CA ILE A 32 -14.34 -8.73 0.31
C ILE A 32 -14.32 -8.06 -1.07
N VAL A 33 -13.68 -6.89 -1.18
CA VAL A 33 -13.57 -6.17 -2.46
C VAL A 33 -12.85 -7.04 -3.50
N SER A 34 -11.70 -7.61 -3.17
CA SER A 34 -10.96 -8.47 -4.10
C SER A 34 -11.75 -9.69 -4.55
N VAL A 35 -12.42 -10.38 -3.62
CA VAL A 35 -13.27 -11.54 -3.94
C VAL A 35 -14.46 -11.14 -4.82
N SER A 36 -15.09 -10.00 -4.53
CA SER A 36 -16.23 -9.52 -5.32
C SER A 36 -15.85 -9.21 -6.77
N ILE A 37 -14.68 -8.62 -7.02
CA ILE A 37 -14.17 -8.35 -8.37
C ILE A 37 -14.01 -9.65 -9.15
N VAL A 38 -13.40 -10.67 -8.53
CA VAL A 38 -13.21 -11.99 -9.17
C VAL A 38 -14.55 -12.64 -9.48
N ILE A 39 -15.51 -12.60 -8.56
CA ILE A 39 -16.87 -13.15 -8.78
C ILE A 39 -17.55 -12.46 -9.97
N VAL A 40 -17.48 -11.12 -10.05
CA VAL A 40 -18.06 -10.36 -11.17
C VAL A 40 -17.45 -10.77 -12.51
N VAL A 41 -16.14 -11.01 -12.56
CA VAL A 41 -15.44 -11.46 -13.77
C VAL A 41 -15.90 -12.85 -14.19
N ILE A 42 -16.02 -13.79 -13.24
CA ILE A 42 -16.50 -15.15 -13.49
C ILE A 42 -17.93 -15.12 -14.04
N ILE A 43 -18.83 -14.36 -13.41
CA ILE A 43 -20.23 -14.24 -13.86
C ILE A 43 -20.29 -13.61 -15.26
N SER A 44 -19.56 -12.53 -15.50
CA SER A 44 -19.54 -11.83 -16.79
C SER A 44 -19.03 -12.74 -17.91
N SER A 45 -18.03 -13.57 -17.63
CA SER A 45 -17.55 -14.56 -18.58
C SER A 45 -18.53 -15.69 -18.83
N TYR A 46 -19.22 -16.14 -17.79
CA TYR A 46 -20.20 -17.22 -17.90
C TYR A 46 -21.38 -16.80 -18.78
N LEU A 47 -21.85 -15.55 -18.63
CA LEU A 47 -22.93 -14.99 -19.45
C LEU A 47 -22.53 -14.78 -20.91
N THR A 48 -21.27 -14.43 -21.19
CA THR A 48 -20.80 -14.11 -22.54
C THR A 48 -20.43 -15.36 -23.35
N SER A 49 -19.68 -16.28 -22.74
CA SER A 49 -19.00 -17.36 -23.46
C SER A 49 -19.29 -18.76 -22.90
N GLN A 50 -20.14 -18.88 -21.86
CA GLN A 50 -20.33 -20.11 -21.07
C GLN A 50 -19.00 -20.73 -20.56
N THR A 51 -17.96 -19.90 -20.40
CA THR A 51 -16.67 -20.28 -19.83
C THR A 51 -16.44 -19.55 -18.52
N ILE A 52 -15.55 -20.08 -17.70
CA ILE A 52 -15.19 -19.54 -16.37
C ILE A 52 -14.28 -18.30 -16.40
N GLY A 53 -14.06 -17.66 -17.56
CA GLY A 53 -13.14 -16.51 -17.71
C GLY A 53 -11.87 -16.80 -18.50
N TYR A 54 -11.52 -18.08 -18.64
CA TYR A 54 -10.28 -18.51 -19.29
C TYR A 54 -10.47 -18.85 -20.77
N GLY A 55 -9.45 -18.56 -21.58
CA GLY A 55 -9.40 -18.98 -22.97
C GLY A 55 -9.28 -20.50 -23.11
N LYS A 56 -9.87 -21.06 -24.17
CA LYS A 56 -9.83 -22.52 -24.41
C LYS A 56 -8.44 -23.04 -24.80
N LYS A 57 -7.58 -22.15 -25.33
CA LYS A 57 -6.21 -22.45 -25.79
C LYS A 57 -5.13 -21.66 -25.03
N THR A 58 -5.52 -20.65 -24.27
CA THR A 58 -4.66 -19.75 -23.52
C THR A 58 -4.98 -19.91 -22.03
N CYS A 59 -3.97 -20.16 -21.20
CA CYS A 59 -4.14 -20.23 -19.73
C CYS A 59 -4.25 -18.82 -19.12
N TYR A 60 -5.04 -17.95 -19.74
CA TYR A 60 -5.22 -16.55 -19.38
C TYR A 60 -6.60 -16.05 -19.82
N LEU A 61 -6.99 -14.86 -19.33
CA LEU A 61 -8.22 -14.19 -19.72
C LEU A 61 -8.15 -13.87 -21.23
N ASP A 62 -9.13 -14.37 -21.99
CA ASP A 62 -9.09 -14.36 -23.46
C ASP A 62 -9.50 -13.01 -24.08
N SER A 63 -9.91 -12.05 -23.25
CA SER A 63 -10.43 -10.76 -23.70
C SER A 63 -9.77 -9.61 -22.98
N ALA A 64 -9.27 -8.64 -23.75
CA ALA A 64 -8.70 -7.38 -23.23
C ALA A 64 -9.68 -6.64 -22.29
N PHE A 65 -10.99 -6.75 -22.57
CA PHE A 65 -12.03 -6.20 -21.70
C PHE A 65 -12.07 -6.88 -20.31
N LEU A 66 -11.97 -8.21 -20.25
CA LEU A 66 -11.94 -8.96 -18.98
C LEU A 66 -10.67 -8.63 -18.19
N ILE A 67 -9.53 -8.52 -18.85
CA ILE A 67 -8.26 -8.11 -18.23
C ILE A 67 -8.37 -6.67 -17.70
N GLY A 68 -8.92 -5.78 -18.51
CA GLY A 68 -9.14 -4.38 -18.16
C GLY A 68 -10.02 -4.22 -16.92
N VAL A 69 -11.17 -4.89 -16.86
CA VAL A 69 -12.11 -4.78 -15.73
C VAL A 69 -11.60 -5.51 -14.48
N SER A 70 -10.96 -6.68 -14.64
CA SER A 70 -10.52 -7.51 -13.51
C SER A 70 -9.26 -6.98 -12.81
N MET A 71 -8.32 -6.39 -13.56
CA MET A 71 -7.02 -6.00 -13.04
C MET A 71 -6.73 -4.52 -13.24
N VAL A 72 -6.88 -4.00 -14.45
CA VAL A 72 -6.44 -2.63 -14.76
C VAL A 72 -7.31 -1.59 -14.06
N ALA A 73 -8.63 -1.70 -14.15
CA ALA A 73 -9.58 -0.78 -13.54
C ALA A 73 -9.42 -0.66 -12.01
N PRO A 74 -9.46 -1.74 -11.22
CA PRO A 74 -9.25 -1.64 -9.78
C PRO A 74 -7.85 -1.12 -9.43
N ALA A 75 -6.82 -1.47 -10.19
CA ALA A 75 -5.48 -0.95 -9.98
C ALA A 75 -5.37 0.56 -10.26
N CYS A 76 -6.00 1.06 -11.31
CA CYS A 76 -6.08 2.50 -11.60
C CYS A 76 -6.79 3.26 -10.48
N VAL A 77 -7.92 2.75 -10.00
CA VAL A 77 -8.67 3.37 -8.88
C VAL A 77 -7.80 3.43 -7.63
N VAL A 78 -7.14 2.33 -7.26
CA VAL A 78 -6.26 2.28 -6.09
C VAL A 78 -5.06 3.22 -6.25
N SER A 79 -4.46 3.28 -7.44
CA SER A 79 -3.33 4.18 -7.73
C SER A 79 -3.73 5.65 -7.59
N LEU A 80 -4.89 6.05 -8.13
CA LEU A 80 -5.42 7.41 -8.02
C LEU A 80 -5.73 7.78 -6.56
N CYS A 81 -6.38 6.89 -5.81
CA CYS A 81 -6.64 7.09 -4.39
C CYS A 81 -5.34 7.22 -3.59
N ASN A 82 -4.35 6.37 -3.86
CA ASN A 82 -3.04 6.44 -3.22
C ASN A 82 -2.33 7.76 -3.53
N LEU A 83 -2.41 8.26 -4.77
CA LEU A 83 -1.86 9.55 -5.15
C LEU A 83 -2.54 10.71 -4.41
N ALA A 84 -3.88 10.71 -4.32
CA ALA A 84 -4.62 11.72 -3.59
C ALA A 84 -4.26 11.73 -2.09
N PHE A 85 -4.13 10.54 -1.48
CA PHE A 85 -3.68 10.40 -0.10
C PHE A 85 -2.23 10.83 0.09
N LEU A 86 -1.36 10.56 -0.88
CA LEU A 86 0.04 11.01 -0.87
C LEU A 86 0.12 12.53 -0.84
N VAL A 87 -0.61 13.21 -1.75
CA VAL A 87 -0.66 14.67 -1.83
C VAL A 87 -1.20 15.26 -0.53
N THR A 88 -2.31 14.73 -0.02
CA THR A 88 -2.91 15.17 1.25
C THR A 88 -1.93 15.01 2.41
N THR A 89 -1.19 13.89 2.44
CA THR A 89 -0.19 13.60 3.46
C THR A 89 0.97 14.59 3.38
N ILE A 90 1.52 14.83 2.20
CA ILE A 90 2.60 15.81 1.98
C ILE A 90 2.15 17.21 2.41
N VAL A 91 0.98 17.67 1.98
CA VAL A 91 0.45 18.99 2.35
C VAL A 91 0.26 19.11 3.87
N SER A 92 -0.29 18.07 4.51
CA SER A 92 -0.46 18.03 5.95
C SER A 92 0.88 18.10 6.69
N ILE A 93 1.89 17.36 6.21
CA ILE A 93 3.25 17.40 6.76
C ILE A 93 3.85 18.79 6.64
N HIS A 94 3.78 19.43 5.46
CA HIS A 94 4.35 20.76 5.28
C HIS A 94 3.69 21.79 6.20
N ARG A 95 2.36 21.72 6.38
CA ARG A 95 1.63 22.59 7.31
C ARG A 95 2.05 22.37 8.76
N VAL A 96 2.18 21.11 9.18
CA VAL A 96 2.51 20.75 10.57
C VAL A 96 4.00 20.96 10.88
N SER A 97 4.88 20.77 9.90
CA SER A 97 6.32 20.97 10.02
C SER A 97 6.68 22.44 10.26
N SER A 98 5.86 23.38 9.80
CA SER A 98 6.04 24.82 10.06
C SER A 98 5.72 25.20 11.51
N LEU A 99 5.04 24.34 12.27
CA LEU A 99 4.45 24.67 13.57
C LEU A 99 5.10 23.91 14.75
N LEU A 100 6.03 22.99 14.50
CA LEU A 100 6.55 22.09 15.54
C LEU A 100 8.07 22.11 15.64
N THR A 101 8.58 22.58 16.77
CA THR A 101 9.97 22.40 17.21
C THR A 101 10.27 20.89 17.33
N PHE A 102 11.35 20.44 16.68
CA PHE A 102 11.69 19.03 16.49
C PHE A 102 11.99 18.29 17.80
N ASP A 103 11.03 17.52 18.29
CA ASP A 103 11.26 16.53 19.36
C ASP A 103 11.67 15.16 18.75
N SER A 104 12.52 14.44 19.47
CA SER A 104 13.12 13.15 19.12
C SER A 104 12.10 12.07 18.74
N VAL A 105 10.96 11.99 19.45
CA VAL A 105 9.87 11.03 19.19
C VAL A 105 9.17 11.30 17.85
N LYS A 106 9.11 12.57 17.41
CA LYS A 106 8.51 12.96 16.11
C LYS A 106 9.42 12.64 14.94
N LYS A 107 10.74 12.59 15.15
CA LYS A 107 11.73 12.25 14.11
C LYS A 107 11.57 10.82 13.59
N ASP A 108 11.22 9.88 14.47
CA ASP A 108 10.98 8.49 14.06
C ASP A 108 9.63 8.32 13.34
N GLN A 109 8.58 9.00 13.80
CA GLN A 109 7.29 9.06 13.09
C GLN A 109 7.46 9.65 11.68
N TYR A 110 8.25 10.72 11.55
CA TYR A 110 8.56 11.36 10.27
C TYR A 110 9.34 10.45 9.32
N LYS A 111 10.32 9.69 9.82
CA LYS A 111 11.05 8.69 9.01
C LYS A 111 10.12 7.60 8.47
N ASN A 112 9.24 7.07 9.32
CA ASN A 112 8.27 6.06 8.88
C ASN A 112 7.33 6.63 7.82
N LEU A 113 6.89 7.87 7.99
CA LEU A 113 6.06 8.60 7.03
C LEU A 113 6.76 8.78 5.68
N ILE A 114 8.04 9.15 5.67
CA ILE A 114 8.85 9.21 4.44
C ILE A 114 8.92 7.85 3.75
N LEU A 115 9.09 6.77 4.51
CA LEU A 115 9.09 5.41 3.95
C LEU A 115 7.74 5.08 3.30
N TYR A 116 6.62 5.39 3.97
CA TYR A 116 5.28 5.20 3.39
C TYR A 116 5.08 6.01 2.11
N ILE A 117 5.52 7.28 2.09
CA ILE A 117 5.45 8.14 0.91
C ILE A 117 6.27 7.54 -0.24
N LYS A 118 7.49 7.09 0.04
CA LYS A 118 8.38 6.47 -0.95
C LYS A 118 7.79 5.19 -1.53
N LEU A 119 7.18 4.35 -0.69
CA LEU A 119 6.54 3.12 -1.12
C LEU A 119 5.29 3.36 -1.96
N SER A 120 4.48 4.34 -1.57
CA SER A 120 3.25 4.72 -2.28
C SER A 120 3.57 5.35 -3.63
N SER A 121 4.58 6.22 -3.72
CA SER A 121 5.00 6.83 -4.99
C SER A 121 5.56 5.79 -5.95
N VAL A 122 6.43 4.90 -5.48
CA VAL A 122 7.01 3.80 -6.27
C VAL A 122 5.91 2.91 -6.84
N THR A 123 4.92 2.53 -6.03
CA THR A 123 3.79 1.69 -6.47
C THR A 123 2.95 2.39 -7.54
N SER A 124 2.64 3.68 -7.37
CA SER A 124 1.82 4.43 -8.33
C SER A 124 2.53 4.60 -9.68
N VAL A 125 3.85 4.85 -9.66
CA VAL A 125 4.69 4.94 -10.87
C VAL A 125 4.70 3.62 -11.63
N TYR A 126 4.83 2.48 -10.95
CA TYR A 126 4.83 1.17 -11.59
C TYR A 126 3.49 0.88 -12.29
N TRP A 127 2.38 1.22 -11.67
CA TRP A 127 1.06 1.08 -12.29
C TRP A 127 0.86 1.99 -13.50
N ILE A 128 1.39 3.22 -13.47
CA ILE A 128 1.34 4.11 -14.63
C ILE A 128 2.14 3.52 -15.80
N VAL A 129 3.34 3.00 -15.54
CA VAL A 129 4.16 2.34 -16.57
C VAL A 129 3.43 1.10 -17.13
N ALA A 130 2.75 0.33 -16.28
CA ALA A 130 1.98 -0.83 -16.71
C ALA A 130 0.79 -0.46 -17.60
N VAL A 131 0.02 0.55 -17.22
CA VAL A 131 -1.11 1.04 -18.03
C VAL A 131 -0.63 1.62 -19.35
N LEU A 132 0.48 2.37 -19.33
CA LEU A 132 1.05 2.94 -20.54
C LEU A 132 1.61 1.87 -21.49
N ALA A 133 2.21 0.80 -20.96
CA ALA A 133 2.69 -0.32 -21.74
C ALA A 133 1.56 -1.01 -22.52
N GLU A 134 0.42 -1.22 -21.87
CA GLU A 134 -0.76 -1.80 -22.51
C GLU A 134 -1.41 -0.84 -23.51
N ALA A 135 -1.40 0.47 -23.25
CA ALA A 135 -2.01 1.48 -24.13
C ALA A 135 -1.22 1.74 -25.42
N VAL A 136 0.10 1.58 -25.40
CA VAL A 136 1.00 1.85 -26.53
C VAL A 136 1.29 0.57 -27.34
N GLU A 137 0.79 -0.60 -26.91
CA GLU A 137 1.04 -1.92 -27.53
C GLU A 137 2.53 -2.19 -27.79
N ASN A 138 3.41 -1.67 -26.93
CA ASN A 138 4.86 -1.74 -27.12
C ASN A 138 5.46 -2.86 -26.27
N ASP A 139 6.02 -3.87 -26.93
CA ASP A 139 6.62 -5.04 -26.28
C ASP A 139 7.72 -4.67 -25.28
N ILE A 140 8.55 -3.67 -25.59
CA ILE A 140 9.66 -3.23 -24.72
C ILE A 140 9.10 -2.66 -23.41
N LEU A 141 8.09 -1.79 -23.51
CA LEU A 141 7.42 -1.23 -22.33
C LEU A 141 6.73 -2.32 -21.52
N ARG A 142 6.18 -3.35 -22.17
CA ARG A 142 5.55 -4.49 -21.49
C ARG A 142 6.57 -5.30 -20.70
N PHE A 143 7.74 -5.58 -21.28
CA PHE A 143 8.84 -6.24 -20.56
C PHE A 143 9.34 -5.43 -19.36
N ILE A 144 9.51 -4.11 -19.52
CA ILE A 144 9.90 -3.22 -18.43
C ILE A 144 8.85 -3.22 -17.32
N SER A 145 7.57 -3.14 -17.68
CA SER A 145 6.45 -3.21 -16.73
C SER A 145 6.47 -4.51 -15.93
N ILE A 146 6.65 -5.65 -16.59
CA ILE A 146 6.73 -6.97 -15.92
C ILE A 146 7.89 -7.00 -14.93
N LEU A 147 9.07 -6.50 -15.34
CA LEU A 147 10.25 -6.46 -14.48
C LEU A 147 10.04 -5.56 -13.25
N LEU A 148 9.47 -4.37 -13.44
CA LEU A 148 9.16 -3.42 -12.36
C LEU A 148 8.14 -4.00 -11.37
N ASN A 149 7.09 -4.65 -11.88
CA ASN A 149 6.11 -5.34 -11.04
C ASN A 149 6.75 -6.50 -10.27
N GLY A 150 7.67 -7.26 -10.87
CA GLY A 150 8.44 -8.29 -10.17
C GLY A 150 9.36 -7.74 -9.07
N LEU A 151 9.99 -6.58 -9.30
CA LEU A 151 10.84 -5.88 -8.33
C LEU A 151 10.06 -5.15 -7.22
N GLN A 152 8.73 -5.04 -7.33
CA GLN A 152 7.91 -4.36 -6.34
C GLN A 152 8.07 -4.99 -4.95
N GLY A 153 8.09 -6.32 -4.86
CA GLY A 153 8.30 -7.04 -3.60
C GLY A 153 9.65 -6.73 -2.96
N VAL A 154 10.71 -6.62 -3.77
CA VAL A 154 12.06 -6.25 -3.31
C VAL A 154 12.08 -4.83 -2.76
N SER A 155 11.38 -3.90 -3.44
CA SER A 155 11.27 -2.51 -3.00
C SER A 155 10.58 -2.37 -1.64
N ILE A 156 9.53 -3.16 -1.41
CA ILE A 156 8.84 -3.25 -0.13
C ILE A 156 9.78 -3.82 0.95
N PHE A 157 10.45 -4.95 0.66
CA PHE A 157 11.37 -5.59 1.59
C PHE A 157 12.49 -4.64 2.02
N ILE A 158 13.15 -3.96 1.07
CA ILE A 158 14.22 -3.02 1.38
C ILE A 158 13.69 -1.84 2.22
N SER A 159 12.52 -1.33 1.92
CA SER A 159 11.97 -0.16 2.62
C SER A 159 11.59 -0.45 4.07
N TYR A 160 11.07 -1.64 4.37
CA TYR A 160 10.65 -2.01 5.73
C TYR A 160 11.72 -2.76 6.53
N THR A 161 12.38 -3.76 5.92
CA THR A 161 13.34 -4.63 6.61
C THR A 161 14.72 -4.00 6.71
N CYS A 162 15.20 -3.39 5.62
CA CYS A 162 16.52 -2.74 5.59
C CYS A 162 16.49 -1.31 6.16
N ASN A 163 15.55 -1.00 7.05
CA ASN A 163 15.50 0.30 7.71
C ASN A 163 16.61 0.37 8.77
N ARG A 164 17.29 1.53 8.85
CA ARG A 164 18.35 1.82 9.82
C ARG A 164 17.90 1.55 11.26
N ARG A 165 16.61 1.71 11.56
CA ARG A 165 15.99 1.36 12.84
C ARG A 165 16.05 -0.14 13.14
N VAL A 166 15.72 -0.98 12.17
CA VAL A 166 15.72 -2.45 12.30
C VAL A 166 17.16 -2.94 12.42
N TYR A 167 18.07 -2.41 11.60
CA TYR A 167 19.49 -2.73 11.68
C TYR A 167 20.09 -2.37 13.04
N GLN A 168 19.74 -1.19 13.59
CA GLN A 168 20.16 -0.79 14.93
C GLN A 168 19.59 -1.69 16.03
N LEU A 169 18.36 -2.18 15.89
CA LEU A 169 17.79 -3.14 16.84
C LEU A 169 18.57 -4.46 16.80
N TYR A 170 18.80 -5.05 15.63
CA TYR A 170 19.56 -6.30 15.51
C TYR A 170 20.99 -6.16 16.02
N PHE A 171 21.73 -5.13 15.59
CA PHE A 171 23.13 -4.97 15.96
C PHE A 171 23.36 -4.51 17.41
N ARG A 172 22.46 -3.69 17.97
CA ARG A 172 22.59 -3.22 19.36
C ARG A 172 22.21 -4.31 20.36
N SER A 173 21.30 -5.22 19.97
CA SER A 173 20.97 -6.42 20.77
C SER A 173 22.19 -7.34 20.94
N SER A 174 23.02 -7.47 19.90
CA SER A 174 24.24 -8.28 19.95
C SER A 174 25.32 -7.70 20.86
N THR A 175 25.36 -6.37 21.06
CA THR A 175 26.33 -5.72 21.95
C THR A 175 25.94 -5.81 23.43
N SER A 176 24.64 -5.88 23.76
CA SER A 176 24.16 -6.07 25.13
C SER A 176 24.36 -7.49 25.67
N GLN A 177 24.56 -8.48 24.80
CA GLN A 177 24.74 -9.88 25.20
C GLN A 177 26.21 -10.26 25.48
N SER A 178 27.17 -9.40 25.13
CA SER A 178 28.61 -9.60 25.41
C SER A 178 29.09 -8.92 26.71
N SER A 179 28.16 -8.47 27.57
CA SER A 179 28.44 -7.74 28.81
C SER A 179 27.96 -8.48 30.08
N SER A 180 27.69 -9.79 29.99
CA SER A 180 27.38 -10.67 31.12
C SER A 180 28.31 -11.87 31.13
#